data_AF-A0A2E4DEY4-F1
#
_entry.id   AF-A0A2E4DEY4-F1
#
_cell.length_a   1.000
_cell.length_b   1.000
_cell.length_c   1.000
_cell.angle_alpha   90.00
_cell.angle_beta   90.00
_cell.angle_gamma   90.00
#
_symmetry.space_group_name_H-M   'P 1'
#
loop_
_entity.id
_entity.type
_entity.pdbx_description
1 polymer ?
#
loop_
_entity_poly.entity_id
_entity_poly.type
_entity_poly.pdbx_seq_one_letter_code
_entity_poly.pdbx_strand_id
1 'polypeptide(L)' 'MDSKDEELLLEAREILTRSNTSNAEDELICECCSVSLFDIREFVNGNNGYLDLNQLREELKLGSGCSSCLKSFDSWKKKV' A
#
# COMPACT_ATOMS: atom_id res chain seq x y z
N MET A 1 39.26 11.99 4.92
CA MET A 1 38.07 11.64 4.13
C MET A 1 38.11 12.52 2.92
N ASP A 2 38.19 11.93 1.73
CA ASP A 2 38.23 12.66 0.47
C ASP A 2 36.85 13.30 0.23
N SER A 3 36.82 14.57 -0.19
CA SER A 3 35.57 15.33 -0.38
C SER A 3 34.59 14.67 -1.35
N LYS A 4 35.09 13.79 -2.22
CA LYS A 4 34.29 13.01 -3.18
C LYS A 4 33.51 11.88 -2.52
N ASP A 5 34.05 11.27 -1.46
CA ASP A 5 33.37 10.21 -0.72
C ASP A 5 32.20 10.79 0.09
N GLU A 6 32.36 12.01 0.61
CA GLU A 6 31.32 12.73 1.35
C GLU A 6 30.14 13.10 0.44
N GLU A 7 30.42 13.54 -0.78
CA GLU A 7 29.41 13.84 -1.81
C GLU A 7 28.59 12.58 -2.19
N LEU A 8 29.26 11.45 -2.42
CA LEU A 8 28.60 10.17 -2.72
C LEU A 8 27.74 9.67 -1.55
N LEU A 9 28.19 9.86 -0.31
CA LEU A 9 27.44 9.49 0.89
C LEU A 9 26.18 10.35 1.05
N LEU A 10 26.25 11.64 0.72
CA LEU A 10 25.09 12.54 0.71
C LEU A 10 24.06 12.12 -0.34
N GLU A 11 24.49 11.82 -1.56
CA GLU A 11 23.60 11.36 -2.63
C GLU A 11 22.88 10.05 -2.25
N ALA A 12 23.63 9.06 -1.74
CA ALA A 12 23.06 7.79 -1.29
C ALA A 12 22.03 7.99 -0.16
N ARG A 13 22.30 8.91 0.77
CA ARG A 13 21.38 9.24 1.86
C ARG A 13 20.10 9.90 1.35
N GLU A 14 20.18 10.79 0.36
CA GLU A 14 18.99 11.42 -0.22
C GLU A 14 18.10 10.40 -0.92
N ILE A 15 18.68 9.45 -1.65
CA ILE A 15 17.95 8.36 -2.31
C ILE A 15 17.20 7.53 -1.26
N LEU A 16 17.90 7.07 -0.21
CA LEU A 16 17.29 6.30 0.86
C LEU A 16 16.20 7.09 1.60
N THR A 17 16.41 8.39 1.83
CA THR A 17 15.43 9.23 2.52
C THR A 17 14.15 9.39 1.69
N ARG A 18 14.26 9.50 0.36
CA ARG A 18 13.10 9.49 -0.56
C ARG A 18 12.39 8.14 -0.59
N SER A 19 13.13 7.04 -0.46
CA SER A 19 12.54 5.70 -0.37
C SER A 19 11.92 5.40 1.00
N ASN A 20 12.34 6.10 2.05
CA ASN A 20 11.88 5.89 3.42
C ASN A 20 10.65 6.74 3.80
N THR A 21 10.12 7.55 2.88
CA THR A 21 8.73 8.00 3.00
C THR A 21 7.88 6.75 2.92
N SER A 22 7.38 6.30 4.06
CA SER A 22 6.47 5.18 4.18
C SER A 22 5.22 5.51 3.37
N ASN A 23 5.23 5.19 2.08
CA ASN A 23 4.06 5.32 1.24
C ASN A 23 3.07 4.30 1.77
N ALA A 24 2.15 4.74 2.61
CA ALA A 24 1.05 3.92 3.12
C ALA A 24 0.27 3.27 1.96
N GLU A 25 0.40 3.81 0.75
CA GLU A 25 -0.17 3.31 -0.49
C GLU A 25 0.42 1.95 -0.92
N ASP A 26 1.70 1.70 -0.64
CA ASP A 26 2.39 0.43 -0.92
C ASP A 26 2.09 -0.66 0.13
N GLU A 27 1.33 -0.34 1.18
CA GLU A 27 0.94 -1.29 2.21
C GLU A 27 0.04 -2.39 1.59
N LEU A 28 0.52 -3.64 1.63
CA LEU A 28 -0.26 -4.78 1.16
C LEU A 28 -1.39 -5.10 2.14
N ILE A 29 -2.63 -4.97 1.65
CA ILE A 29 -3.84 -5.33 2.39
C ILE A 29 -4.15 -6.82 2.25
N CYS A 30 -3.85 -7.42 1.10
CA CYS A 30 -3.98 -8.86 0.88
C CYS A 30 -2.76 -9.42 0.15
N GLU A 31 -1.92 -10.14 0.88
CA GLU A 31 -0.73 -10.80 0.31
C GLU A 31 -1.09 -11.97 -0.62
N CYS A 32 -2.20 -12.68 -0.39
CA CYS A 32 -2.63 -13.80 -1.25
C CYS A 32 -2.98 -13.37 -2.67
N CYS A 33 -3.49 -12.15 -2.81
CA CYS A 33 -3.95 -11.60 -4.09
C CYS A 33 -3.08 -10.43 -4.56
N SER A 34 -1.99 -10.13 -3.84
CA SER A 34 -1.12 -8.97 -4.06
C SER A 34 -1.88 -7.65 -4.20
N VAL A 35 -2.85 -7.40 -3.31
CA VAL A 35 -3.66 -6.18 -3.31
C VAL A 35 -3.09 -5.21 -2.27
N SER A 36 -2.76 -4.00 -2.71
CA SER A 36 -2.26 -2.89 -1.89
C SER A 36 -3.38 -1.94 -1.44
N LEU A 37 -3.07 -1.02 -0.52
CA LEU A 37 -3.97 0.04 -0.12
C LEU A 37 -4.28 0.98 -1.29
N PHE A 38 -3.28 1.23 -2.14
CA PHE A 38 -3.44 1.99 -3.38
C PHE A 38 -4.54 1.39 -4.29
N ASP A 39 -4.48 0.08 -4.56
CA ASP A 39 -5.44 -0.60 -5.43
C ASP A 39 -6.89 -0.45 -4.91
N ILE A 40 -7.06 -0.53 -3.58
CA ILE A 40 -8.36 -0.36 -2.95
C ILE A 40 -8.84 1.09 -3.06
N ARG A 41 -7.96 2.08 -2.86
CA ARG A 41 -8.31 3.50 -3.03
C ARG A 41 -8.67 3.83 -4.47
N GLU A 42 -7.92 3.32 -5.45
CA GLU A 42 -8.24 3.51 -6.86
C GLU A 42 -9.62 2.93 -7.20
N PHE A 43 -9.90 1.71 -6.71
CA PHE A 43 -11.22 1.10 -6.87
C PHE A 43 -12.35 1.94 -6.27
N VAL A 44 -12.17 2.41 -5.04
CA VAL A 44 -13.17 3.23 -4.33
C VAL A 44 -13.39 4.59 -5.02
N ASN A 45 -12.32 5.24 -5.47
CA ASN A 45 -12.40 6.49 -6.22
C ASN A 45 -13.14 6.30 -7.55
N GLY A 46 -12.92 5.18 -8.25
CA GLY A 46 -13.69 4.81 -9.44
C GLY A 46 -15.17 4.54 -9.16
N ASN A 47 -15.52 4.20 -7.92
CA ASN A 47 -16.87 3.85 -7.48
C ASN A 47 -17.56 4.98 -6.68
N ASN A 48 -17.35 6.24 -7.06
CA ASN A 48 -17.92 7.44 -6.41
C ASN A 48 -17.56 7.59 -4.92
N GLY A 49 -16.44 7.01 -4.47
CA GLY A 49 -16.02 7.05 -3.07
C GLY A 49 -16.75 6.06 -2.17
N TYR A 50 -17.54 5.13 -2.73
CA TYR A 50 -18.26 4.14 -1.94
C TYR A 50 -17.42 2.88 -1.70
N LEU A 51 -17.10 2.62 -0.44
CA LEU A 51 -16.38 1.43 0.02
C LEU A 51 -17.36 0.30 0.33
N ASP A 52 -17.54 -0.64 -0.61
CA ASP A 52 -18.30 -1.87 -0.40
C ASP A 52 -17.38 -3.10 -0.34
N LEU A 53 -17.40 -3.79 0.79
CA LEU A 53 -16.64 -5.01 1.00
C LEU A 53 -17.09 -6.15 0.08
N ASN A 54 -18.37 -6.23 -0.30
CA ASN A 54 -18.83 -7.27 -1.22
C ASN A 54 -18.26 -7.04 -2.62
N GLN A 55 -18.27 -5.80 -3.10
CA GLN A 55 -17.66 -5.47 -4.39
C GLN A 55 -16.15 -5.69 -4.38
N LEU A 56 -15.45 -5.32 -3.30
CA LEU A 56 -14.02 -5.58 -3.17
C LEU A 56 -13.71 -7.10 -3.16
N ARG A 57 -14.60 -7.93 -2.61
CA ARG A 57 -14.47 -9.40 -2.66
C ARG A 57 -14.64 -9.95 -4.06
N GLU A 58 -15.55 -9.40 -4.85
CA GLU A 58 -15.80 -9.85 -6.22
C GLU A 58 -14.71 -9.39 -7.18
N GLU A 59 -14.37 -8.10 -7.12
CA GLU A 59 -13.46 -7.45 -8.08
C GLU A 59 -11.98 -7.71 -7.75
N LEU A 60 -11.58 -7.51 -6.49
CA LEU A 60 -10.19 -7.71 -6.03
C LEU A 60 -9.95 -9.11 -5.44
N LYS A 61 -10.97 -9.98 -5.48
CA LYS A 61 -10.90 -11.37 -4.96
C LYS A 61 -10.49 -11.45 -3.49
N LEU A 62 -10.73 -10.40 -2.71
CA LEU A 62 -10.33 -10.32 -1.31
C LEU A 62 -10.95 -11.46 -0.51
N GLY A 63 -10.09 -12.17 0.23
CA GLY A 63 -10.50 -13.23 1.13
C GLY A 63 -10.76 -14.60 0.51
N SER A 64 -10.55 -14.75 -0.81
CA SER A 64 -10.56 -16.04 -1.51
C SER A 64 -9.43 -16.99 -1.09
N GLY A 65 -8.34 -16.46 -0.52
CA GLY A 65 -7.22 -17.23 0.04
C GLY A 65 -7.37 -17.51 1.54
N CYS A 66 -6.51 -16.91 2.37
CA CYS A 66 -6.48 -17.14 3.83
C CYS A 66 -7.55 -16.38 4.63
N SER A 67 -8.29 -15.48 3.97
CA SER A 67 -9.29 -14.58 4.57
C SER A 67 -8.78 -13.63 5.67
N SER A 68 -7.46 -13.52 5.89
CA SER A 68 -6.89 -12.61 6.90
C SER A 68 -7.16 -11.13 6.60
N CYS A 69 -7.11 -10.74 5.32
CA CYS A 69 -7.42 -9.37 4.89
C CYS A 69 -8.85 -8.93 5.24
N LEU A 70 -9.81 -9.87 5.29
CA LEU A 70 -11.19 -9.57 5.68
C LEU A 70 -11.32 -9.44 7.20
N LYS A 71 -10.55 -10.20 7.98
CA LYS A 71 -10.53 -10.11 9.45
C LYS A 71 -9.94 -8.78 9.92
N SER A 72 -9.00 -8.22 9.16
CA SER A 72 -8.40 -6.91 9.44
C SER A 72 -9.15 -5.74 8.79
N PHE A 73 -10.35 -5.97 8.22
CA PHE A 73 -11.12 -4.95 7.50
C PHE A 73 -11.30 -3.65 8.30
N ASP A 74 -11.73 -3.74 9.56
CA ASP A 74 -11.92 -2.57 10.42
C ASP A 74 -10.65 -1.74 10.65
N SER A 75 -9.48 -2.36 10.52
CA SER A 75 -8.19 -1.70 10.71
C SER A 75 -7.77 -0.93 9.47
N TRP A 76 -7.83 -1.54 8.29
CA TRP A 76 -7.36 -0.89 7.07
C TRP A 76 -8.42 -0.03 6.37
N LYS A 77 -9.72 -0.27 6.58
CA LYS A 77 -10.79 0.57 6.00
C LYS A 77 -10.71 2.04 6.41
N LYS A 78 -10.07 2.34 7.54
CA LYS A 78 -9.85 3.70 8.05
C LYS A 78 -8.73 4.43 7.32
N LYS A 79 -7.91 3.70 6.57
CA LYS A 79 -6.80 4.21 5.78
C LYS A 79 -7.18 4.44 4.33
N VAL A 80 -8.27 3.82 3.85
CA VAL A 80 -8.82 4.05 2.50
C VAL A 80 -9.48 5.41 2.48
#